data_AF-A0A377U4I3-F1
#
_entry.id   AF-A0A377U4I3-F1
#
_cell.length_a   1.000
_cell.length_b   1.000
_cell.length_c   1.000
_cell.angle_alpha   90.00
_cell.angle_beta   90.00
_cell.angle_gamma   90.00
#
_symmetry.space_group_name_H-M   'P 1'
#
loop_
_entity.id
_entity.type
_entity.pdbx_description
1 polymer ?
#
loop_
_entity_poly.entity_id
_entity_poly.type
_entity_poly.pdbx_seq_one_letter_code
_entity_poly.pdbx_strand_id
1 'polypeptide(L)'
;MVELAKKYDFVILEDDPYGEISFTDAVRRPLYQHAVELGCEDQVVYTSTFSKILAPGMRIGWIVMPDWLAQQTVIVKQAADLHTNMLSQVITAEYLSLNRLDNQIALIREDYRKKCVALADALESRLGEHLEFSRPQGGCSCGRVSAIRSIPWNG
;
A
#
# COMPACT_ATOMS: atom_id res chain seq x y z
N MET A 1 6.73 17.90 2.99
CA MET A 1 7.66 17.03 2.23
C MET A 1 7.64 17.37 0.76
N VAL A 2 6.46 17.42 0.12
CA VAL A 2 6.30 17.83 -1.28
C VAL A 2 6.85 19.25 -1.55
N GLU A 3 6.59 20.21 -0.65
CA GLU A 3 7.16 21.56 -0.78
C GLU A 3 8.69 21.58 -0.71
N LEU A 4 9.30 20.66 0.06
CA LEU A 4 10.76 20.52 0.12
C LEU A 4 11.29 19.89 -1.17
N ALA A 5 10.57 18.92 -1.73
CA ALA A 5 10.88 18.31 -3.02
C ALA A 5 10.94 19.35 -4.14
N LYS A 6 9.96 20.26 -4.17
CA LYS A 6 9.97 21.40 -5.09
C LYS A 6 11.08 22.41 -4.79
N LYS A 7 11.36 22.68 -3.50
CA LYS A 7 12.40 23.65 -3.09
C LYS A 7 13.82 23.17 -3.39
N TYR A 8 14.09 21.88 -3.24
CA TYR A 8 15.43 21.30 -3.38
C TYR A 8 15.58 20.44 -4.64
N ASP A 9 14.58 20.46 -5.52
CA ASP A 9 14.56 19.78 -6.81
C ASP A 9 14.89 18.28 -6.74
N PHE A 10 14.10 17.55 -5.95
CA PHE A 10 14.19 16.09 -5.88
C PHE A 10 12.84 15.43 -6.07
N VAL A 11 12.84 14.22 -6.62
CA VAL A 11 11.63 13.41 -6.84
C VAL A 11 11.39 12.49 -5.66
N ILE A 12 10.12 12.34 -5.27
CA ILE A 12 9.66 11.41 -4.25
C ILE A 12 9.01 10.20 -4.95
N LEU A 13 9.47 9.00 -4.63
CA LEU A 13 8.79 7.77 -5.01
C LEU A 13 7.84 7.33 -3.89
N GLU A 14 6.54 7.36 -4.16
CA GLU A 14 5.50 6.82 -3.31
C GLU A 14 5.15 5.39 -3.77
N ASP A 15 5.46 4.41 -2.94
CA ASP A 15 5.03 3.01 -3.11
C ASP A 15 3.83 2.74 -2.21
N ASP A 16 2.65 2.63 -2.81
CA ASP A 16 1.39 2.47 -2.11
C ASP A 16 0.61 1.22 -2.58
N PRO A 17 1.11 0.01 -2.26
CA PRO A 17 0.45 -1.24 -2.63
C PRO A 17 -0.76 -1.58 -1.74
N TYR A 18 -1.03 -0.79 -0.70
CA TYR A 18 -2.05 -1.06 0.33
C TYR A 18 -3.00 0.11 0.60
N GLY A 19 -2.84 1.26 -0.06
CA GLY A 19 -3.62 2.47 0.23
C GLY A 19 -5.13 2.24 0.21
N GLU A 20 -5.60 1.49 -0.78
CA GLU A 20 -7.01 1.13 -0.93
C GLU A 20 -7.52 0.12 0.12
N ILE A 21 -6.62 -0.67 0.72
CA ILE A 21 -6.93 -1.78 1.61
C ILE A 21 -6.86 -1.36 3.10
N SER A 22 -6.52 -0.10 3.38
CA SER A 22 -6.55 0.42 4.75
C SER A 22 -7.97 0.33 5.31
N PHE A 23 -8.16 -0.45 6.37
CA PHE A 23 -9.48 -0.74 6.95
C PHE A 23 -9.95 0.30 7.97
N THR A 24 -9.13 1.28 8.32
CA THR A 24 -9.49 2.37 9.24
C THR A 24 -10.06 3.58 8.51
N ASP A 25 -11.01 4.28 9.15
CA ASP A 25 -11.70 5.46 8.59
C ASP A 25 -10.77 6.65 8.27
N ALA A 26 -9.51 6.60 8.74
CA ALA A 26 -8.45 7.45 8.24
C ALA A 26 -8.10 7.01 6.80
N VAL A 27 -8.89 7.45 5.82
CA VAL A 27 -8.53 7.41 4.40
C VAL A 27 -7.21 8.18 4.27
N ARG A 28 -6.10 7.46 4.22
CA ARG A 28 -4.79 8.05 4.03
C ARG A 28 -4.76 8.57 2.61
N ARG A 29 -4.84 9.90 2.46
CA ARG A 29 -4.68 10.54 1.16
C ARG A 29 -3.27 10.23 0.64
N PRO A 30 -3.13 9.73 -0.60
CA PRO A 30 -1.83 9.56 -1.22
C PRO A 30 -1.06 10.88 -1.24
N LEU A 31 0.25 10.81 -1.10
CA LEU A 31 1.14 11.98 -1.22
C LEU A 31 1.01 12.62 -2.60
N TYR A 32 0.81 11.81 -3.63
CA TYR A 32 0.52 12.30 -4.98
C TYR A 32 -0.70 13.22 -5.04
N GLN A 33 -1.80 12.89 -4.36
CA GLN A 33 -2.98 13.74 -4.31
C GLN A 33 -2.66 15.10 -3.67
N HIS A 34 -1.87 15.09 -2.61
CA HIS A 34 -1.41 16.32 -1.97
C HIS A 34 -0.46 17.13 -2.87
N ALA A 35 0.34 16.46 -3.70
CA ALA A 35 1.20 17.11 -4.67
C ALA A 35 0.41 17.82 -5.78
N VAL A 36 -0.65 17.19 -6.28
CA VAL A 36 -1.58 17.80 -7.25
C VAL A 36 -2.24 19.05 -6.66
N GLU A 37 -2.72 19.00 -5.42
CA GLU A 37 -3.34 20.16 -4.75
C GLU A 37 -2.39 21.36 -4.62
N LEU A 38 -1.08 21.10 -4.54
CA LEU A 38 -0.03 22.11 -4.37
C LEU A 38 0.67 22.49 -5.70
N GLY A 39 0.25 21.96 -6.84
CA GLY A 39 0.92 22.18 -8.13
C GLY A 39 2.38 21.69 -8.13
N CYS A 40 2.59 20.52 -7.56
CA CYS A 40 3.88 19.86 -7.36
C CYS A 40 3.86 18.41 -7.86
N GLU A 41 2.91 18.04 -8.73
CA GLU A 41 2.75 16.70 -9.29
C GLU A 41 4.03 16.17 -9.97
N ASP A 42 4.86 17.07 -10.51
CA ASP A 42 6.14 16.72 -11.13
C ASP A 42 7.19 16.15 -10.16
N GLN A 43 6.97 16.32 -8.86
CA GLN A 43 7.91 15.89 -7.83
C GLN A 43 7.49 14.59 -7.13
N VAL A 44 6.37 13.97 -7.53
CA VAL A 44 5.89 12.72 -6.93
C VAL A 44 5.62 11.68 -8.01
N VAL A 45 6.34 10.57 -7.94
CA VAL A 45 6.06 9.36 -8.70
C VAL A 45 5.27 8.41 -7.80
N TYR A 46 4.04 8.10 -8.17
CA TYR A 46 3.17 7.18 -7.44
C TYR A 46 3.18 5.81 -8.09
N THR A 47 3.34 4.76 -7.30
CA THR A 47 3.32 3.37 -7.75
C THR A 47 2.31 2.57 -6.94
N SER A 48 1.54 1.71 -7.62
CA SER A 48 0.61 0.79 -6.95
C SER A 48 0.39 -0.49 -7.75
N THR A 49 -0.31 -1.45 -7.16
CA THR A 49 -0.45 -2.81 -7.69
C THR A 49 -1.80 -3.47 -7.40
N PHE A 50 -2.31 -4.21 -8.39
CA PHE A 50 -3.47 -5.09 -8.21
C PHE A 50 -3.12 -6.41 -7.51
N SER A 51 -1.84 -6.65 -7.20
CA SER A 51 -1.39 -7.91 -6.58
C SER A 51 -2.04 -8.17 -5.21
N LYS A 52 -2.52 -7.12 -4.53
CA LYS A 52 -3.15 -7.20 -3.21
C LYS A 52 -4.67 -7.06 -3.25
N ILE A 53 -5.24 -6.75 -4.41
CA ILE A 53 -6.67 -6.51 -4.60
C ILE A 53 -7.32 -7.65 -5.40
N LEU A 54 -6.71 -8.05 -6.52
CA LEU A 54 -7.23 -9.10 -7.39
C LEU A 54 -6.61 -10.45 -7.05
N ALA A 55 -5.31 -10.60 -7.37
CA ALA A 55 -4.53 -11.77 -7.01
C ALA A 55 -3.04 -11.48 -7.19
N PRO A 56 -2.15 -12.01 -6.33
CA PRO A 56 -0.70 -11.81 -6.46
C PRO A 56 -0.13 -12.35 -7.78
N GLY A 57 -0.79 -13.34 -8.38
CA GLY A 57 -0.41 -13.92 -9.67
C GLY A 57 -0.69 -13.04 -10.89
N MET A 58 -1.46 -11.96 -10.75
CA MET A 58 -1.76 -11.05 -11.88
C MET A 58 -0.54 -10.26 -12.32
N ARG A 59 0.38 -9.95 -11.38
CA ARG A 59 1.62 -9.20 -11.64
C ARG A 59 1.37 -7.87 -12.39
N ILE A 60 0.24 -7.23 -12.13
CA ILE A 60 -0.12 -5.91 -12.68
C ILE A 60 0.08 -4.85 -11.62
N GLY A 61 0.74 -3.77 -12.02
CA GLY A 61 0.77 -2.51 -11.31
C GLY A 61 0.74 -1.36 -12.30
N TRP A 62 0.61 -0.15 -11.75
CA TRP A 62 0.62 1.08 -12.52
C TRP A 62 1.52 2.09 -11.82
N ILE A 63 1.97 3.06 -12.61
CA ILE A 63 2.80 4.16 -12.16
C ILE A 63 2.18 5.44 -12.68
N VAL A 64 2.02 6.43 -11.81
CA VAL A 64 1.69 7.81 -12.17
C VAL A 64 2.97 8.62 -11.97
N MET A 65 3.43 9.27 -13.03
CA MET A 65 4.71 9.97 -13.06
C MET A 65 4.62 11.17 -13.99
N PRO A 66 5.52 12.16 -13.86
CA PRO A 66 5.58 13.27 -14.79
C PRO A 66 6.08 12.88 -16.18
N ASP A 67 5.67 13.66 -17.18
CA ASP A 67 5.94 13.40 -18.60
C ASP A 67 7.44 13.28 -18.91
N TRP A 68 8.28 14.06 -18.22
CA TRP A 68 9.72 14.05 -18.42
C TRP A 68 10.38 12.72 -17.99
N LEU A 69 9.77 11.96 -17.07
CA LEU A 69 10.19 10.60 -16.67
C LEU A 69 9.55 9.49 -17.50
N ALA A 70 8.41 9.77 -18.14
CA ALA A 70 7.61 8.75 -18.81
C ALA A 70 8.37 8.01 -19.91
N GLN A 71 9.03 8.74 -20.81
CA GLN A 71 9.76 8.12 -21.93
C GLN A 71 10.92 7.25 -21.46
N GLN A 72 11.72 7.72 -20.50
CA GLN A 72 12.85 6.94 -19.96
C GLN A 72 12.35 5.69 -19.25
N THR A 73 11.25 5.79 -18.51
CA THR A 73 10.65 4.64 -17.83
C THR A 73 10.12 3.61 -18.81
N VAL A 74 9.51 4.02 -19.93
CA VAL A 74 9.07 3.11 -21.00
C VAL A 74 10.26 2.37 -21.61
N ILE A 75 11.36 3.06 -21.91
CA ILE A 75 12.57 2.44 -22.47
C ILE A 75 13.13 1.38 -21.50
N VAL A 76 13.26 1.74 -20.22
CA VAL A 76 13.73 0.80 -19.18
C VAL A 76 12.78 -0.38 -19.04
N LYS A 77 11.46 -0.15 -19.05
CA LYS A 77 10.45 -1.22 -18.96
C LYS A 77 10.52 -2.18 -20.14
N GLN A 78 10.71 -1.65 -21.35
CA GLN A 78 10.86 -2.45 -22.57
C GLN A 78 12.13 -3.29 -22.53
N ALA A 79 13.25 -2.73 -22.04
CA ALA A 79 14.49 -3.46 -21.87
C ALA A 79 14.40 -4.54 -20.79
N ALA A 80 13.62 -4.32 -19.73
CA ALA A 80 13.49 -5.25 -18.61
C ALA A 80 12.56 -6.44 -18.91
N ASP A 81 11.30 -6.18 -19.26
CA ASP A 81 10.32 -7.28 -19.46
C ASP A 81 9.44 -7.12 -20.71
N LEU A 82 9.79 -6.21 -21.64
CA LEU A 82 9.05 -5.89 -22.87
C LEU A 82 7.64 -5.33 -22.64
N HIS A 83 6.75 -6.10 -22.01
CA HIS A 83 5.39 -5.74 -21.64
C HIS A 83 4.88 -6.61 -20.47
N THR A 84 3.90 -6.11 -19.74
CA THR A 84 3.19 -6.91 -18.73
C THR A 84 2.32 -7.97 -19.42
N ASN A 85 2.09 -9.12 -18.77
CA ASN A 85 1.26 -10.21 -19.33
C ASN A 85 -0.08 -9.71 -19.91
N MET A 86 -0.26 -9.86 -21.24
CA MET A 86 -1.45 -9.41 -21.96
C MET A 86 -2.75 -10.04 -21.43
N LEU A 87 -2.74 -11.34 -21.10
CA LEU A 87 -3.92 -12.01 -20.57
C LEU A 87 -4.36 -11.38 -19.24
N SER A 88 -3.41 -11.13 -18.36
CA SER A 88 -3.69 -10.45 -17.09
C SER A 88 -4.25 -9.04 -17.34
N GLN A 89 -3.69 -8.29 -18.30
CA GLN A 89 -4.18 -6.94 -18.63
C GLN A 89 -5.63 -6.97 -19.11
N VAL A 90 -5.98 -7.89 -20.00
CA VAL A 90 -7.36 -8.05 -20.51
C VAL A 90 -8.31 -8.43 -19.38
N ILE A 91 -7.94 -9.41 -18.54
CA ILE A 91 -8.76 -9.83 -17.40
C ILE A 91 -8.98 -8.66 -16.43
N THR A 92 -7.92 -7.90 -16.12
CA THR A 92 -8.02 -6.74 -15.23
C THR A 92 -8.88 -5.64 -15.86
N ALA A 93 -8.72 -5.34 -17.15
CA ALA A 93 -9.53 -4.35 -17.84
C ALA A 93 -11.03 -4.71 -17.83
N GLU A 94 -11.37 -5.97 -18.13
CA GLU A 94 -12.75 -6.46 -18.04
C GLU A 94 -13.27 -6.46 -16.60
N TYR A 95 -12.43 -6.79 -15.62
CA TYR A 95 -12.84 -6.73 -14.22
C TYR A 95 -13.19 -5.30 -13.78
N LEU A 96 -12.38 -4.32 -14.21
CA LEU A 96 -12.60 -2.90 -13.94
C LEU A 96 -13.86 -2.39 -14.66
N SER A 97 -14.10 -2.81 -15.91
CA SER A 97 -15.29 -2.41 -16.68
C SER A 97 -16.61 -2.83 -16.02
N LEU A 98 -16.59 -3.92 -15.25
CA LEU A 98 -17.74 -4.44 -14.50
C LEU A 98 -18.03 -3.68 -13.19
N ASN A 99 -17.25 -2.65 -12.85
CA ASN A 99 -17.40 -1.82 -11.65
C ASN A 99 -17.43 -2.65 -10.33
N ARG A 100 -16.67 -3.74 -10.29
CA ARG A 100 -16.60 -4.68 -9.14
C ARG A 100 -15.51 -4.34 -8.13
N LEU A 101 -14.62 -3.43 -8.47
CA LEU A 101 -13.42 -3.10 -7.69
C LEU A 101 -13.77 -2.62 -6.28
N ASP A 102 -14.70 -1.68 -6.14
CA ASP A 102 -15.06 -1.09 -4.83
C ASP A 102 -15.59 -2.16 -3.85
N ASN A 103 -16.45 -3.05 -4.35
CA ASN A 103 -16.99 -4.16 -3.55
C ASN A 103 -15.89 -5.14 -3.13
N GLN A 104 -14.94 -5.44 -4.03
CA GLN A 104 -13.80 -6.30 -3.73
C GLN A 104 -12.89 -5.68 -2.67
N ILE A 105 -12.60 -4.38 -2.79
CA ILE A 105 -11.82 -3.63 -1.79
C ILE A 105 -12.52 -3.68 -0.43
N ALA A 106 -13.84 -3.47 -0.39
CA ALA A 106 -14.62 -3.53 0.85
C ALA A 106 -14.55 -4.93 1.51
N LEU A 107 -14.69 -6.00 0.72
CA LEU A 107 -14.55 -7.38 1.21
C LEU A 107 -13.16 -7.64 1.80
N ILE A 108 -12.12 -7.23 1.07
CA ILE A 108 -10.73 -7.40 1.51
C ILE A 108 -10.48 -6.61 2.81
N ARG A 109 -10.91 -5.35 2.88
CA ARG A 109 -10.79 -4.51 4.09
C ARG A 109 -11.40 -5.20 5.30
N GLU A 110 -12.60 -5.76 5.16
CA GLU A 110 -13.29 -6.45 6.25
C GLU A 110 -12.56 -7.73 6.69
N ASP A 111 -12.04 -8.51 5.74
CA ASP A 111 -11.26 -9.71 6.05
C ASP A 111 -9.93 -9.38 6.75
N TYR A 112 -9.23 -8.32 6.31
CA TYR A 112 -8.03 -7.84 6.99
C TYR A 112 -8.34 -7.33 8.39
N ARG A 113 -9.44 -6.58 8.56
CA ARG A 113 -9.89 -6.09 9.87
C ARG A 113 -10.12 -7.26 10.83
N LYS A 114 -10.85 -8.31 10.42
CA LYS A 114 -11.10 -9.51 11.24
C LYS A 114 -9.79 -10.19 11.66
N LYS A 115 -8.85 -10.36 10.72
CA LYS A 115 -7.54 -10.98 11.01
C LYS A 115 -6.71 -10.15 11.98
N CYS A 116 -6.67 -8.83 11.80
CA CYS A 116 -5.96 -7.92 12.68
C CYS A 116 -6.53 -7.92 14.11
N VAL A 117 -7.86 -7.88 14.25
CA VAL A 117 -8.53 -7.95 15.55
C VAL A 117 -8.26 -9.29 16.23
N ALA A 118 -8.44 -10.41 15.51
CA ALA A 118 -8.20 -11.74 16.07
C ALA A 118 -6.74 -11.91 16.53
N LEU A 119 -5.77 -11.39 15.78
CA LEU A 119 -4.36 -11.41 16.18
C LEU A 119 -4.11 -10.53 17.41
N ALA A 120 -4.66 -9.32 17.44
CA ALA A 120 -4.50 -8.42 18.58
C ALA A 120 -5.09 -9.02 19.87
N ASP A 121 -6.30 -9.58 19.79
CA ASP A 121 -6.95 -10.23 20.94
C ASP A 121 -6.17 -11.48 21.40
N ALA A 122 -5.60 -12.26 20.47
CA ALA A 122 -4.75 -13.39 20.80
C ALA A 122 -3.43 -12.98 21.46
N LEU A 123 -2.81 -11.87 21.02
CA LEU A 123 -1.61 -11.32 21.62
C LEU A 123 -1.87 -10.77 23.02
N GLU A 124 -2.97 -10.04 23.21
CA GLU A 124 -3.34 -9.47 24.50
C GLU A 124 -3.68 -10.56 25.53
N SER A 125 -4.46 -11.57 25.12
CA SER A 125 -4.84 -12.68 26.01
C SER A 125 -3.70 -13.60 26.41
N ARG A 126 -2.67 -13.78 25.56
CA ARG A 126 -1.56 -14.71 25.82
C ARG A 126 -0.27 -14.04 26.28
N LEU A 127 -0.03 -12.80 25.88
CA LEU A 127 1.25 -12.11 26.07
C LEU A 127 1.08 -10.70 26.66
N GLY A 128 -0.14 -10.27 27.01
CA GLY A 128 -0.39 -8.93 27.54
C GLY A 128 0.37 -8.60 28.83
N GLU A 129 0.71 -9.62 29.65
CA GLU A 129 1.54 -9.42 30.85
C GLU A 129 3.04 -9.26 30.53
N HIS A 130 3.48 -9.71 29.35
CA HIS A 130 4.88 -9.78 28.94
C HIS A 130 5.25 -8.79 27.82
N LEU A 131 4.25 -8.26 27.11
CA LEU A 131 4.48 -7.53 25.88
C LEU A 131 3.49 -6.36 25.76
N GLU A 132 4.06 -5.16 25.66
CA GLU A 132 3.29 -3.96 25.39
C GLU A 132 3.30 -3.71 23.88
N PHE A 133 2.12 -3.72 23.25
CA PHE A 133 1.97 -3.48 21.82
C PHE A 133 0.83 -2.49 21.55
N SER A 134 0.99 -1.69 20.50
CA SER A 134 -0.09 -0.84 20.02
C SER A 134 -1.02 -1.62 19.08
N ARG A 135 -2.32 -1.59 19.37
CA ARG A 135 -3.33 -2.14 18.44
C ARG A 135 -3.19 -1.43 17.09
N PRO A 136 -3.10 -2.17 15.97
CA PRO A 136 -2.88 -1.56 14.66
C PRO A 136 -4.06 -0.67 14.28
N GLN A 137 -3.78 0.61 14.05
CA GLN A 137 -4.75 1.62 13.62
C GLN A 137 -4.82 1.75 12.09
N GLY A 138 -4.43 0.71 11.33
CA GLY A 138 -4.48 0.66 9.86
C GLY A 138 -3.35 -0.17 9.25
N GLY A 139 -3.66 -0.91 8.17
CA GLY A 139 -2.70 -1.73 7.41
C GLY A 139 -2.44 -3.15 7.96
N CYS A 140 -1.68 -3.94 7.20
CA CYS A 140 -1.43 -5.38 7.45
C CYS A 140 -0.44 -5.66 8.60
N SER A 141 0.23 -4.65 9.15
CA SER A 141 1.26 -4.82 10.18
C SER A 141 0.71 -4.55 11.56
N CYS A 142 0.83 -5.53 12.47
CA CYS A 142 0.62 -5.30 13.90
C CYS A 142 1.62 -4.23 14.39
N GLY A 143 1.16 -3.30 15.21
CA GLY A 143 1.90 -2.09 15.58
C GLY A 143 3.23 -2.36 16.30
N ARG A 144 4.00 -1.29 16.46
CA ARG A 144 5.31 -1.25 17.14
C ARG A 144 5.23 -1.93 18.52
N VAL A 145 6.05 -2.95 18.76
CA VAL A 145 6.28 -3.49 20.11
C VAL A 145 7.10 -2.46 20.88
N SER A 146 6.52 -1.86 21.92
CA SER A 146 7.13 -0.77 22.67
C SER A 146 8.01 -1.28 23.81
N ALA A 147 7.73 -2.46 24.36
CA ALA A 147 8.55 -3.10 25.39
C ALA A 147 8.29 -4.61 25.49
N ILE A 148 9.38 -5.38 25.65
CA ILE A 148 9.32 -6.78 26.12
C ILE A 148 9.66 -6.73 27.61
N ARG A 149 8.68 -7.02 28.48
CA ARG A 149 8.95 -7.20 29.91
C ARG A 149 9.63 -8.55 30.09
N SER A 150 10.83 -8.55 30.64
CA SER A 150 11.64 -9.75 30.87
C SER A 150 10.84 -10.83 31.61
N ILE A 151 10.77 -12.02 31.02
CA ILE A 151 10.24 -13.22 31.69
C ILE A 151 11.20 -13.56 32.83
N PRO A 152 10.75 -13.68 34.09
CA PRO A 152 11.58 -14.29 35.12
C PRO A 152 11.79 -15.76 34.72
N TRP A 153 13.02 -16.12 34.36
CA TRP A 153 13.45 -17.50 34.28
C TRP A 153 13.40 -18.09 35.69
N ASN A 154 12.27 -18.70 36.06
CA ASN A 154 12.23 -19.60 37.19
C ASN A 154 12.68 -20.97 36.69
N GLY A 155 13.88 -21.37 37.13
CA GLY A 155 14.45 -22.70 36.89
C GLY A 155 13.75 -23.82 37.66
#